data_AF-A0A952YKN0-F1
#
_entry.id   AF-A0A952YKN0-F1
#
_cell.length_a   1.000
_cell.length_b   1.000
_cell.length_c   1.000
_cell.angle_alpha   90.00
_cell.angle_beta   90.00
_cell.angle_gamma   90.00
#
_symmetry.space_group_name_H-M   'P 1'
#
loop_
_entity.id
_entity.type
_entity.pdbx_description
1 polymer ?
#
loop_
_entity_poly.entity_id
_entity_poly.type
_entity_poly.pdbx_seq_one_letter_code
_entity_poly.pdbx_strand_id
1 'polypeptide(L)'
;MRDDRVRFLIFGFLPALNVVALFVASIFVATSGRSGSGAALAVVLLSILVSLAAVVHAGVRRARDLGWSGTTTVVVIGLCIVVMPLVPVLLLWLLLAPGQPATEVPQPTSLNRWLAWVLVLGAPWMLTLVARSLG
;
A
#
# COMPACT_ATOMS: atom_id res chain seq x y z
N MET A 1 -3.39 2.64 -21.46
CA MET A 1 -1.98 2.53 -21.02
C MET A 1 -1.91 1.33 -20.08
N ARG A 2 -1.21 0.26 -20.49
CA ARG A 2 -1.05 -0.97 -19.67
C ARG A 2 -0.34 -0.57 -18.36
N ASP A 3 -0.93 -0.86 -17.20
CA ASP A 3 -0.16 -0.83 -15.96
C ASP A 3 0.79 -2.04 -15.99
N ASP A 4 1.96 -1.83 -16.57
CA ASP A 4 3.03 -2.82 -16.65
C ASP A 4 3.34 -3.33 -15.24
N ARG A 5 3.64 -4.63 -15.13
CA ARG A 5 4.01 -5.30 -13.86
C ARG A 5 5.01 -4.50 -13.03
N VAL A 6 5.90 -3.75 -13.70
CA VAL A 6 6.87 -2.83 -13.12
C VAL A 6 6.19 -1.73 -12.28
N ARG A 7 5.11 -1.11 -12.75
CA ARG A 7 4.35 -0.10 -11.98
C ARG A 7 3.69 -0.71 -10.75
N PHE A 8 3.15 -1.92 -10.86
CA PHE A 8 2.59 -2.62 -9.72
C PHE A 8 3.67 -3.01 -8.70
N LEU A 9 4.86 -3.41 -9.16
CA LEU A 9 6.01 -3.68 -8.29
C LEU A 9 6.40 -2.41 -7.50
N ILE A 10 6.58 -1.28 -8.19
CA ILE A 10 7.05 -0.04 -7.57
C ILE A 10 5.98 0.60 -6.67
N PHE A 11 4.71 0.62 -7.10
CA PHE A 11 3.66 1.36 -6.40
C PHE A 11 2.71 0.48 -5.57
N GLY A 12 2.82 -0.84 -5.66
CA GLY A 12 2.04 -1.79 -4.86
C GLY A 12 2.91 -2.65 -3.97
N PHE A 13 3.91 -3.33 -4.54
CA PHE A 13 4.73 -4.29 -3.79
C PHE A 13 5.72 -3.61 -2.82
N LEU A 14 6.44 -2.58 -3.27
CA LEU A 14 7.35 -1.81 -2.39
C LEU A 14 6.62 -1.19 -1.18
N PRO A 15 5.47 -0.49 -1.37
CA PRO A 15 4.71 0.03 -0.24
C PRO A 15 4.21 -1.05 0.71
N ALA A 16 3.90 -2.25 0.23
CA ALA A 16 3.53 -3.36 1.10
C ALA A 16 4.69 -3.82 1.98
N LEU A 17 5.92 -3.88 1.43
CA LEU A 17 7.11 -4.13 2.24
C LEU A 17 7.32 -3.02 3.28
N ASN A 18 7.07 -1.76 2.93
CA ASN A 18 7.10 -0.65 3.88
C ASN A 18 6.10 -0.85 5.02
N VAL A 19 4.87 -1.29 4.73
CA VAL A 19 3.88 -1.59 5.79
C VAL A 19 4.40 -2.64 6.76
N VAL A 20 5.01 -3.72 6.28
CA VAL A 20 5.57 -4.78 7.14
C VAL A 20 6.70 -4.22 8.02
N ALA A 21 7.64 -3.48 7.42
CA ALA A 21 8.75 -2.88 8.16
C ALA A 21 8.27 -1.87 9.21
N LEU A 22 7.31 -1.01 8.84
CA LEU A 22 6.71 -0.02 9.74
C LEU A 22 5.90 -0.67 10.86
N PHE A 23 5.23 -1.80 10.60
CA PHE A 23 4.52 -2.56 11.62
C PHE A 23 5.48 -3.18 12.64
N VAL A 24 6.62 -3.74 12.19
CA VAL A 24 7.66 -4.21 13.11
C VAL A 24 8.23 -3.03 13.91
N ALA A 25 8.50 -1.89 13.27
CA ALA A 25 8.98 -0.70 13.94
C ALA A 25 7.98 -0.16 14.99
N SER A 26 6.67 -0.23 14.71
CA SER A 26 5.63 0.23 15.66
C SER A 26 5.62 -0.61 16.94
N ILE A 27 5.84 -1.93 16.84
CA ILE A 27 5.96 -2.83 17.99
C ILE A 27 7.16 -2.39 18.84
N PHE A 28 8.33 -2.22 18.23
CA PHE A 28 9.54 -1.78 18.94
C PHE A 28 9.35 -0.44 19.64
N VAL A 29 8.74 0.54 18.96
CA VAL A 29 8.46 1.86 19.53
C VAL A 29 7.50 1.74 20.71
N ALA A 30 6.42 0.99 20.56
CA ALA A 30 5.43 0.77 21.61
C ALA A 30 6.01 0.09 22.85
N THR A 31 6.98 -0.83 22.67
CA THR A 31 7.60 -1.56 23.78
C THR A 31 8.83 -0.88 24.39
N SER A 32 9.40 0.13 23.73
CA SER A 32 10.70 0.72 24.11
C SER A 32 10.67 1.62 25.37
N GLY A 33 9.49 2.00 25.87
CA GLY A 33 9.34 2.79 27.10
C GLY A 33 9.99 4.19 27.10
N ARG A 34 10.47 4.68 25.94
CA ARG A 34 11.17 5.97 25.83
C ARG A 34 10.21 7.16 25.94
N SER A 35 10.65 8.25 26.58
CA SER A 35 9.93 9.54 26.52
C SER A 35 9.86 10.03 25.08
N GLY A 36 8.67 10.41 24.60
CA GLY A 36 8.43 10.82 23.20
C GLY A 36 7.92 9.71 22.28
N SER A 37 7.72 8.48 22.78
CA SER A 37 7.18 7.35 22.02
C SER A 37 5.82 7.62 21.38
N GLY A 38 4.97 8.46 21.98
CA GLY A 38 3.65 8.80 21.46
C GLY A 38 3.69 9.53 20.10
N ALA A 39 4.59 10.50 19.94
CA ALA A 39 4.75 11.21 18.67
C ALA A 39 5.35 10.31 17.59
N ALA A 40 6.36 9.50 17.96
CA ALA A 40 6.94 8.51 17.06
C ALA A 40 5.91 7.46 16.60
N LEU A 41 5.07 6.97 17.52
CA LEU A 41 4.00 6.01 17.22
C LEU A 41 2.95 6.62 16.29
N ALA A 42 2.55 7.88 16.50
CA ALA A 42 1.62 8.58 15.61
C ALA A 42 2.18 8.71 14.18
N VAL A 43 3.46 9.06 14.04
CA VAL A 43 4.12 9.12 12.72
C VAL A 43 4.17 7.74 12.07
N VAL A 44 4.53 6.70 12.81
CA VAL A 44 4.56 5.32 12.30
C VAL A 44 3.18 4.87 11.84
N LEU A 45 2.12 5.12 12.62
CA LEU A 45 0.75 4.75 12.26
C LEU A 45 0.26 5.50 11.01
N LEU A 46 0.56 6.80 10.90
CA LEU A 46 0.24 7.59 9.71
C LEU A 46 0.97 7.04 8.47
N SER A 47 2.25 6.70 8.62
CA SER A 47 3.04 6.07 7.57
C SER A 47 2.46 4.72 7.13
N ILE A 48 2.00 3.89 8.07
CA ILE A 48 1.30 2.63 7.76
C ILE A 48 0.02 2.90 6.95
N LEU A 49 -0.80 3.87 7.36
CA LEU A 49 -2.05 4.21 6.65
C LEU A 49 -1.79 4.66 5.22
N VAL A 50 -0.79 5.52 5.00
CA VAL A 50 -0.42 6.01 3.66
C VAL A 50 0.09 4.87 2.79
N SER A 51 0.94 4.00 3.32
CA SER A 51 1.45 2.84 2.59
C SER A 51 0.34 1.83 2.27
N LEU A 52 -0.60 1.57 3.19
CA LEU A 52 -1.77 0.73 2.93
C LEU A 52 -2.68 1.31 1.85
N ALA A 53 -2.94 2.61 1.87
CA ALA A 53 -3.74 3.28 0.84
C ALA A 53 -3.10 3.13 -0.55
N ALA A 54 -1.77 3.25 -0.65
CA ALA A 54 -1.04 3.00 -1.90
C ALA A 54 -1.19 1.54 -2.37
N VAL A 55 -1.05 0.56 -1.45
CA VAL A 55 -1.25 -0.87 -1.74
C VAL A 55 -2.66 -1.14 -2.27
N VAL A 56 -3.69 -0.62 -1.61
CA VAL A 56 -5.09 -0.79 -2.03
C VAL A 56 -5.30 -0.17 -3.42
N HIS A 57 -4.80 1.05 -3.63
CA HIS A 57 -4.96 1.73 -4.92
C HIS A 57 -4.28 0.98 -6.07
N ALA A 58 -3.03 0.55 -5.89
CA ALA A 58 -2.30 -0.24 -6.87
C ALA A 58 -2.91 -1.63 -7.09
N GLY A 59 -3.37 -2.28 -6.01
CA GLY A 59 -4.06 -3.57 -6.04
C GLY A 59 -5.37 -3.51 -6.81
N VAL A 60 -6.20 -2.50 -6.57
CA VAL A 60 -7.46 -2.28 -7.30
C VAL A 60 -7.21 -2.06 -8.79
N ARG A 61 -6.18 -1.28 -9.16
CA ARG A 61 -5.81 -1.10 -10.57
C ARG A 61 -5.39 -2.42 -11.21
N ARG A 62 -4.50 -3.16 -10.55
CA ARG A 62 -4.01 -4.45 -11.05
C ARG A 62 -5.09 -5.51 -11.13
N ALA A 63 -6.01 -5.55 -10.17
CA ALA A 63 -7.12 -6.50 -10.18
C ALA A 63 -8.15 -6.18 -11.26
N ARG A 64 -8.40 -4.89 -11.56
CA ARG A 64 -9.21 -4.51 -12.73
C ARG A 64 -8.57 -4.97 -14.04
N ASP A 65 -7.24 -4.92 -14.16
CA ASP A 65 -6.51 -5.50 -15.30
C ASP A 65 -6.61 -7.04 -15.35
N LEU A 66 -7.13 -7.69 -14.30
CA LEU A 66 -7.42 -9.12 -14.26
C LEU A 66 -8.92 -9.41 -14.41
N GLY A 67 -9.73 -8.40 -14.70
CA GLY A 67 -11.19 -8.51 -14.86
C GLY A 67 -11.97 -8.51 -13.54
N TRP A 68 -11.33 -8.22 -12.41
CA TRP A 68 -12.01 -8.19 -11.12
C TRP A 68 -12.75 -6.87 -10.91
N SER A 69 -13.89 -6.94 -10.22
CA SER A 69 -14.57 -5.73 -9.78
C SER A 69 -13.72 -4.99 -8.73
N GLY A 70 -13.75 -3.65 -8.79
CA GLY A 70 -13.04 -2.83 -7.81
C GLY A 70 -13.51 -3.12 -6.37
N THR A 71 -14.81 -3.34 -6.19
CA THR A 71 -15.42 -3.64 -4.89
C THR A 71 -14.93 -4.98 -4.34
N THR A 72 -14.89 -6.03 -5.17
CA THR A 72 -14.34 -7.35 -4.79
C THR A 72 -12.89 -7.21 -4.34
N THR A 73 -12.10 -6.41 -5.05
CA THR A 73 -10.68 -6.22 -4.73
C THR A 73 -10.49 -5.51 -3.40
N VAL A 74 -11.26 -4.45 -3.13
CA VAL A 74 -11.20 -3.74 -1.83
C VAL A 74 -11.59 -4.66 -0.68
N VAL A 75 -12.64 -5.46 -0.85
CA VAL A 75 -13.07 -6.43 0.17
C VAL A 75 -12.00 -7.49 0.42
N VAL A 76 -11.42 -8.06 -0.65
CA VAL A 76 -10.36 -9.08 -0.52
C VAL A 76 -9.11 -8.51 0.13
N ILE A 77 -8.65 -7.33 -0.29
CA ILE A 77 -7.51 -6.66 0.35
C ILE A 77 -7.82 -6.34 1.83
N GLY A 78 -9.02 -5.84 2.13
CA GLY A 78 -9.46 -5.57 3.49
C GLY A 78 -9.46 -6.83 4.38
N LEU A 79 -9.97 -7.95 3.84
CA LEU A 79 -9.97 -9.24 4.54
C LEU A 79 -8.54 -9.74 4.78
N CYS A 80 -7.66 -9.60 3.79
CA CYS A 80 -6.24 -9.91 3.93
C CYS A 80 -5.53 -9.00 4.94
N ILE A 81 -5.91 -7.72 5.07
CA ILE A 81 -5.33 -6.83 6.09
C ILE A 81 -5.71 -7.30 7.50
N VAL A 82 -6.96 -7.73 7.71
CA VAL A 82 -7.40 -8.33 8.99
C VAL A 82 -6.59 -9.60 9.28
N VAL A 83 -6.38 -10.43 8.26
CA VAL A 83 -5.54 -11.62 8.33
C VAL A 83 -4.14 -11.29 7.78
N MET A 84 -3.46 -10.32 8.42
CA MET A 84 -2.17 -9.74 8.02
C MET A 84 -1.21 -10.63 7.19
N PRO A 85 -0.94 -11.91 7.54
CA PRO A 85 -0.05 -12.77 6.75
C PRO A 85 -0.52 -13.05 5.31
N LEU A 86 -1.80 -12.83 4.98
CA LEU A 86 -2.35 -13.09 3.63
C LEU A 86 -2.12 -11.93 2.65
N VAL A 87 -1.84 -10.71 3.12
CA VAL A 87 -1.56 -9.56 2.25
C VAL A 87 -0.41 -9.82 1.25
N PRO A 88 0.78 -10.27 1.69
CA PRO A 88 1.88 -10.53 0.76
C PRO A 88 1.57 -11.65 -0.23
N VAL A 89 0.79 -12.66 0.17
CA VAL A 89 0.36 -13.75 -0.70
C VAL A 89 -0.55 -13.22 -1.82
N LEU A 90 -1.54 -12.39 -1.47
CA LEU A 90 -2.43 -11.76 -2.43
C LEU A 90 -1.66 -10.86 -3.40
N LEU A 91 -0.72 -10.06 -2.90
CA LEU A 91 0.07 -9.15 -3.74
C LEU A 91 1.02 -9.91 -4.68
N LEU A 92 1.64 -10.98 -4.20
CA LEU A 92 2.47 -11.84 -5.04
C LEU A 92 1.63 -12.49 -6.14
N TRP A 93 0.43 -12.95 -5.81
CA TRP A 93 -0.50 -13.48 -6.80
C TRP A 93 -0.89 -12.42 -7.84
N LEU A 94 -1.25 -11.19 -7.43
CA LEU A 94 -1.59 -10.08 -8.34
C LEU A 94 -0.42 -9.68 -9.26
N LEU A 95 0.82 -9.79 -8.77
CA LEU A 95 2.03 -9.53 -9.54
C LEU A 95 2.23 -10.59 -10.65
N LEU A 96 2.01 -11.86 -10.31
CA LEU A 96 2.28 -13.01 -11.18
C LEU A 96 1.14 -13.27 -12.17
N ALA A 97 -0.10 -12.99 -11.79
CA ALA A 97 -1.28 -13.31 -12.58
C ALA A 97 -1.21 -12.70 -14.00
N PRO A 98 -1.51 -13.48 -15.06
CA PRO A 98 -1.54 -12.97 -16.43
C PRO A 98 -2.72 -12.01 -16.60
N GLY A 99 -2.44 -10.80 -17.10
CA GLY A 99 -3.44 -9.76 -17.32
C GLY A 99 -4.43 -10.14 -18.42
N GLN A 100 -5.70 -9.77 -18.25
CA GLN A 100 -6.69 -9.78 -19.32
C GLN A 100 -6.87 -8.33 -19.81
N PRO A 101 -7.03 -8.08 -21.12
CA PRO A 101 -7.30 -6.73 -21.59
C PRO A 101 -8.65 -6.24 -21.04
N ALA A 102 -8.61 -5.26 -20.13
CA ALA A 102 -9.80 -4.68 -19.53
C ALA A 102 -10.69 -4.04 -20.61
N THR A 103 -11.98 -4.36 -20.60
CA THR A 103 -12.94 -3.99 -21.65
C THR A 103 -13.36 -2.52 -21.59
N GLU A 104 -13.24 -1.86 -20.44
CA GLU A 104 -13.47 -0.42 -20.27
C GLU A 104 -12.66 0.12 -19.09
N VAL A 105 -11.93 1.22 -19.32
CA VAL A 105 -11.19 1.93 -18.26
C VAL A 105 -11.98 3.18 -17.89
N PRO A 106 -12.56 3.28 -16.68
CA PRO A 106 -13.19 4.51 -16.23
C PRO A 106 -12.16 5.65 -16.23
N GLN A 107 -12.46 6.76 -16.90
CA GLN A 107 -11.54 7.89 -16.94
C GLN A 107 -11.33 8.46 -15.52
N PRO A 108 -10.08 8.55 -15.04
CA PRO A 108 -9.81 9.07 -13.70
C PRO A 108 -10.09 10.59 -13.67
N THR A 109 -10.94 11.01 -12.73
CA THR A 109 -11.16 12.41 -12.38
C THR A 109 -9.87 13.07 -11.89
N SER A 110 -9.78 14.40 -12.01
CA SER A 110 -8.61 15.20 -11.62
C SER A 110 -8.19 14.97 -10.17
N LEU A 111 -9.16 14.85 -9.25
CA LEU A 111 -8.95 14.57 -7.84
C LEU A 111 -8.29 13.19 -7.62
N ASN A 112 -8.83 12.13 -8.23
CA ASN A 112 -8.28 10.78 -8.12
C ASN A 112 -6.85 10.72 -8.65
N ARG A 113 -6.56 11.49 -9.70
CA ARG A 113 -5.21 11.57 -10.27
C ARG A 113 -4.24 12.24 -9.30
N TRP A 114 -4.64 13.34 -8.67
CA TRP A 114 -3.82 14.04 -7.67
C TRP A 114 -3.56 13.17 -6.43
N LEU A 115 -4.59 12.53 -5.89
CA LEU A 115 -4.46 11.63 -4.74
C LEU A 115 -3.53 10.45 -5.04
N ALA A 116 -3.65 9.87 -6.24
CA ALA A 116 -2.77 8.82 -6.70
C ALA A 116 -1.30 9.28 -6.73
N TRP A 117 -1.02 10.50 -7.20
CA TRP A 117 0.34 11.06 -7.20
C TRP A 117 0.89 11.28 -5.79
N VAL A 118 0.08 11.78 -4.86
CA VAL A 118 0.48 11.96 -3.46
C VAL A 118 0.82 10.62 -2.81
N LEU A 119 0.01 9.58 -3.04
CA LEU A 119 0.27 8.24 -2.52
C LEU A 119 1.51 7.61 -3.14
N VAL A 120 1.64 7.72 -4.46
CA VAL A 120 2.79 7.21 -5.23
C VAL A 120 4.10 7.86 -4.78
N LEU A 121 4.11 9.17 -4.63
CA LEU A 121 5.31 9.91 -4.25
C LEU A 121 5.59 9.78 -2.76
N GLY A 122 4.58 9.75 -1.90
CA GLY A 122 4.75 9.73 -0.44
C GLY A 122 5.11 8.37 0.14
N ALA A 123 4.48 7.29 -0.34
CA ALA A 123 4.62 5.95 0.25
C ALA A 123 6.07 5.40 0.31
N PRO A 124 6.96 5.63 -0.68
CA PRO A 124 8.34 5.16 -0.62
C PRO A 124 9.16 5.81 0.49
N TRP A 125 8.87 7.07 0.84
CA TRP A 125 9.65 7.86 1.81
C TRP A 125 9.17 7.71 3.25
N MET A 126 8.07 7.00 3.49
CA MET A 126 7.48 6.84 4.83
C MET A 126 8.45 6.22 5.84
N LEU A 127 9.28 5.26 5.43
CA LEU A 127 10.35 4.69 6.25
C LEU A 127 11.39 5.74 6.67
N THR A 128 11.74 6.65 5.78
CA THR A 128 12.71 7.73 6.09
C THR A 128 12.12 8.77 7.05
N LEU A 129 10.82 9.05 6.96
CA LEU A 129 10.12 9.93 7.89
C LEU A 129 10.09 9.34 9.29
N VAL A 130 9.82 8.04 9.40
CA VAL A 130 9.86 7.31 10.68
C VAL A 130 11.29 7.23 11.22
N ALA A 131 12.29 6.94 10.39
CA ALA A 131 13.67 6.91 10.84
C ALA A 131 14.11 8.27 11.41
N ARG A 132 13.65 9.38 10.81
CA ARG A 132 13.90 10.74 11.30
C ARG A 132 13.15 11.11 12.57
N SER A 133 11.98 10.52 12.82
CA SER A 133 11.22 10.78 14.05
C SER A 133 11.73 9.98 15.26
N LEU A 134 12.63 9.02 15.02
CA LEU A 134 13.21 8.13 16.04
C LEU A 134 14.65 8.49 16.45
N GLY A 135 15.30 9.40 15.73
CA GLY A 135 16.65 9.93 16.03
C GLY A 135 16.57 11.30 16.69
#